data_AF-A0A943FNU1-F1
#
_entry.id   AF-A0A943FNU1-F1
#
_cell.length_a   1.000
_cell.length_b   1.000
_cell.length_c   1.000
_cell.angle_alpha   90.00
_cell.angle_beta   90.00
_cell.angle_gamma   90.00
#
_symmetry.space_group_name_H-M   'P 1'
#
loop_
_entity.id
_entity.type
_entity.pdbx_description
1 polymer ?
#
loop_
_entity_poly.entity_id
_entity_poly.type
_entity_poly.pdbx_seq_one_letter_code
_entity_poly.pdbx_strand_id
1 'polypeptide(L)'
;MHRCEIPGCIHEGCHSHHIVFRSQGGPDIAMNLIRLCPYHHNMSPEGVHMNPALDKRLKCALQQEYEVLFPESALTAELVADRIGMSRKKAEKYFSKVPKNPDGNMDREDIIRRLMGGRLYWNY
;
A
#
# COMPACT_ATOMS: atom_id res chain seq x y z
N MET A 1 13.71 15.70 -10.96
CA MET A 1 14.19 14.61 -10.09
C MET A 1 13.36 14.60 -8.82
N HIS A 2 12.94 13.42 -8.33
CA HIS A 2 12.14 13.33 -7.10
C HIS A 2 13.06 13.25 -5.87
N ARG A 3 12.65 13.86 -4.76
CA ARG A 3 13.39 13.80 -3.48
C ARG A 3 13.07 12.51 -2.74
N CYS A 4 13.98 12.13 -1.84
CA CYS A 4 13.71 11.12 -0.82
C CYS A 4 12.53 11.56 0.05
N GLU A 5 11.63 10.64 0.36
CA GLU A 5 10.36 10.92 1.06
C GLU A 5 10.47 10.73 2.58
N ILE A 6 11.67 10.45 3.09
CA ILE A 6 11.94 10.55 4.54
C ILE A 6 11.97 12.03 4.94
N PRO A 7 11.16 12.46 5.93
CA PRO A 7 11.13 13.85 6.39
C PRO A 7 12.52 14.37 6.77
N GLY A 8 12.86 15.57 6.31
CA GLY A 8 14.17 16.20 6.57
C GLY A 8 15.31 15.74 5.67
N CYS A 9 15.12 14.71 4.84
CA CYS A 9 16.13 14.29 3.87
C CYS A 9 16.17 15.23 2.66
N ILE A 10 17.37 15.66 2.27
CA ILE A 10 17.59 16.53 1.09
C ILE A 10 18.09 15.79 -0.16
N HIS A 11 18.35 14.49 -0.04
CA HIS A 11 18.90 13.68 -1.13
C HIS A 11 17.82 13.23 -2.12
N GLU A 12 18.26 12.83 -3.32
CA GLU A 12 17.39 12.32 -4.38
C GLU A 12 16.83 10.95 -4.05
N GLY A 13 15.55 10.74 -4.35
CA GLY A 13 14.82 9.49 -4.15
C GLY A 13 14.90 8.60 -5.38
N CYS A 14 16.06 7.99 -5.63
CA CYS A 14 16.29 7.16 -6.82
C CYS A 14 15.85 5.69 -6.66
N HIS A 15 15.52 5.25 -5.45
CA HIS A 15 15.06 3.88 -5.19
C HIS A 15 13.57 3.86 -4.83
N SER A 16 12.83 2.90 -5.38
CA SER A 16 11.45 2.61 -4.97
C SER A 16 11.42 1.48 -3.96
N HIS A 17 10.61 1.64 -2.92
CA HIS A 17 10.41 0.65 -1.87
C HIS A 17 8.91 0.39 -1.68
N HIS A 18 8.51 -0.88 -1.59
CA HIS A 18 7.11 -1.23 -1.31
C HIS A 18 6.79 -1.05 0.17
N ILE A 19 5.84 -0.17 0.51
CA ILE A 19 5.40 0.05 1.90
C ILE A 19 4.86 -1.25 2.49
N VAL A 20 3.89 -1.88 1.82
CA VAL A 20 3.50 -3.27 2.08
C VAL A 20 4.34 -4.17 1.20
N PHE A 21 5.20 -4.98 1.80
CA PHE A 21 6.14 -5.81 1.05
C PHE A 21 5.43 -6.76 0.10
N ARG A 22 6.03 -6.98 -1.07
CA ARG A 22 5.53 -7.97 -2.05
C ARG A 22 5.47 -9.37 -1.47
N SER A 23 6.40 -9.74 -0.59
CA SER A 23 6.39 -11.02 0.14
C SER A 23 5.21 -11.16 1.10
N GLN A 24 4.62 -10.06 1.54
CA GLN A 24 3.39 -10.02 2.35
C GLN A 24 2.13 -9.96 1.47
N GLY A 25 2.28 -9.92 0.14
CA GLY A 25 1.17 -9.81 -0.79
C GLY A 25 0.78 -8.39 -1.16
N GLY A 26 1.58 -7.38 -0.79
CA GLY A 26 1.38 -5.99 -1.18
C GLY A 26 1.39 -5.80 -2.71
N PRO A 27 0.53 -4.93 -3.26
CA PRO A 27 0.41 -4.74 -4.70
C PRO A 27 1.57 -3.90 -5.24
N ASP A 28 1.95 -4.17 -6.49
CA ASP A 28 2.88 -3.34 -7.23
C ASP A 28 2.10 -2.22 -7.95
N ILE A 29 1.85 -1.13 -7.22
CA ILE A 29 1.10 0.07 -7.63
C ILE A 29 1.77 1.31 -7.02
N ALA A 30 1.55 2.49 -7.61
CA ALA A 30 2.18 3.73 -7.18
C ALA A 30 1.90 4.08 -5.70
N MET A 31 0.67 3.87 -5.22
CA MET A 31 0.31 4.15 -3.81
C MET A 31 1.11 3.31 -2.81
N ASN A 32 1.50 2.09 -3.17
CA ASN A 32 2.26 1.20 -2.31
C ASN A 32 3.78 1.41 -2.42
N LEU A 33 4.24 2.49 -3.06
CA LEU A 33 5.65 2.80 -3.24
C LEU A 33 6.03 4.09 -2.51
N ILE A 34 7.18 4.04 -1.84
CA ILE A 34 7.88 5.22 -1.31
C ILE A 34 9.25 5.35 -1.99
N ARG A 35 9.64 6.57 -2.34
CA ARG A 35 10.92 6.91 -2.96
C ARG A 35 11.95 7.28 -1.91
N LEU A 36 13.09 6.61 -1.97
CA LEU A 36 14.15 6.72 -0.98
C LEU A 36 15.51 6.96 -1.65
N CYS A 37 16.39 7.69 -0.97
CA CYS A 37 17.80 7.71 -1.35
C CYS A 37 18.46 6.37 -0.98
N PRO A 38 19.64 6.03 -1.54
CA PRO A 38 20.31 4.77 -1.24
C PRO A 38 20.58 4.55 0.26
N TYR A 39 20.90 5.63 0.98
CA TYR A 39 21.15 5.60 2.43
C TYR A 39 19.89 5.21 3.22
N HIS A 40 18.76 5.92 3.01
CA HIS A 40 17.51 5.61 3.70
C HIS A 40 16.84 4.32 3.23
N HIS A 41 17.16 3.84 2.03
CA HIS A 41 16.70 2.53 1.62
C HIS A 41 17.45 1.43 2.38
N ASN A 42 18.79 1.45 2.41
CA ASN A 42 19.58 0.26 2.77
C ASN A 42 20.46 0.38 4.03
N MET A 43 20.78 1.59 4.49
CA MET A 43 21.91 1.82 5.40
C MET A 43 21.58 2.68 6.62
N SER A 44 20.41 3.31 6.67
CA SER A 44 20.02 4.21 7.76
C SER A 44 19.18 3.51 8.82
N PRO A 45 19.48 3.65 10.13
CA PRO A 45 18.59 3.19 11.20
C PRO A 45 17.26 3.98 11.22
N GLU A 46 17.19 5.11 10.52
CA GLU A 46 15.95 5.87 10.30
C GLU A 46 15.17 5.35 9.09
N GLY A 47 15.77 4.47 8.28
CA GLY A 47 15.24 3.95 7.02
C GLY A 47 14.29 2.76 7.18
N VAL A 48 13.59 2.44 6.09
CA VAL A 48 12.46 1.49 6.06
C VAL A 48 12.83 0.04 6.43
N HIS A 49 14.06 -0.41 6.18
CA HIS A 49 14.49 -1.77 6.53
C HIS A 49 14.92 -1.92 7.99
N MET A 50 15.32 -0.82 8.65
CA MET A 50 15.92 -0.85 10.00
C MET A 50 15.08 -0.13 11.06
N ASN A 51 13.98 0.52 10.67
CA ASN A 51 13.10 1.26 11.56
C ASN A 51 11.68 0.67 11.57
N PRO A 52 11.38 -0.28 12.48
CA PRO A 52 10.03 -0.87 12.59
C PRO A 52 8.94 0.15 12.91
N ALA A 53 9.28 1.24 13.62
CA ALA A 53 8.33 2.31 13.93
C ALA A 53 7.96 3.09 12.67
N LEU A 54 8.92 3.40 11.81
CA LEU A 54 8.66 4.01 10.50
C LEU A 54 7.85 3.07 9.61
N ASP A 55 8.25 1.80 9.49
CA ASP A 55 7.50 0.78 8.71
C ASP A 55 6.02 0.74 9.11
N LYS A 56 5.75 0.67 10.42
CA LYS A 56 4.39 0.69 10.94
C LYS A 56 3.66 1.99 10.59
N ARG A 57 4.29 3.16 10.76
CA ARG A 57 3.68 4.46 10.44
C ARG A 57 3.31 4.57 8.96
N LEU A 58 4.20 4.16 8.06
CA LEU A 58 3.94 4.17 6.62
C LEU A 58 2.77 3.25 6.26
N LYS A 59 2.69 2.07 6.87
CA LYS A 59 1.56 1.15 6.68
C LYS A 59 0.24 1.71 7.22
N CYS A 60 0.25 2.37 8.38
CA CYS A 60 -0.93 3.07 8.90
C CYS A 60 -1.38 4.20 7.96
N ALA A 61 -0.44 5.02 7.47
CA ALA A 61 -0.75 6.11 6.55
C ALA A 61 -1.34 5.58 5.23
N LEU A 62 -0.72 4.56 4.64
CA LEU A 62 -1.24 3.92 3.42
C LEU A 62 -2.63 3.30 3.63
N GLN A 63 -2.87 2.66 4.78
CA GLN A 63 -4.21 2.16 5.10
C GLN A 63 -5.24 3.30 5.17
N GLN A 64 -4.90 4.41 5.82
CA GLN A 64 -5.78 5.58 5.89
C GLN A 64 -6.08 6.16 4.50
N GLU A 65 -5.09 6.19 3.60
CA GLU A 65 -5.32 6.58 2.21
C GLU A 65 -6.32 5.65 1.51
N TYR A 66 -6.21 4.33 1.70
CA TYR A 66 -7.21 3.39 1.16
C TYR A 66 -8.59 3.58 1.80
N GLU A 67 -8.65 3.84 3.10
CA GLU A 67 -9.90 4.11 3.81
C GLU A 67 -10.62 5.36 3.28
N VAL A 68 -9.87 6.41 2.93
CA VAL A 68 -10.40 7.62 2.28
C VAL A 68 -10.78 7.35 0.83
N LEU A 69 -9.99 6.54 0.11
CA LEU A 69 -10.22 6.21 -1.29
C LEU A 69 -11.44 5.30 -1.51
N PHE A 70 -11.81 4.51 -0.49
CA PHE A 70 -12.95 3.60 -0.49
C PHE A 70 -13.99 4.03 0.57
N PRO A 71 -14.74 5.12 0.34
CA PRO A 71 -15.77 5.57 1.28
C PRO A 71 -16.94 4.59 1.41
N GLU A 72 -17.22 3.80 0.37
CA GLU A 72 -18.30 2.82 0.34
C GLU A 72 -18.00 1.59 1.21
N SER A 73 -19.03 0.96 1.75
CA SER A 73 -18.89 -0.27 2.55
C SER A 73 -18.53 -1.50 1.73
N ALA A 74 -18.83 -1.50 0.42
CA ALA A 74 -18.49 -2.59 -0.49
C ALA A 74 -18.28 -2.06 -1.93
N LEU A 75 -17.37 -2.67 -2.68
CA LEU A 75 -16.98 -2.25 -4.03
C LEU A 75 -16.70 -3.45 -4.94
N THR A 76 -16.85 -3.27 -6.25
CA THR A 76 -16.39 -4.25 -7.24
C THR A 76 -14.87 -4.19 -7.43
N ALA A 77 -14.27 -5.29 -7.88
CA ALA A 77 -12.83 -5.34 -8.17
C ALA A 77 -12.43 -4.34 -9.27
N GLU A 78 -13.35 -4.04 -10.20
CA GLU A 78 -13.14 -3.04 -11.26
C GLU A 78 -13.03 -1.63 -10.68
N LEU A 79 -13.98 -1.23 -9.83
CA LEU A 79 -13.97 0.10 -9.23
C LEU A 79 -12.74 0.30 -8.33
N VAL A 80 -12.32 -0.75 -7.61
CA VAL A 80 -11.06 -0.73 -6.86
C VAL A 80 -9.87 -0.55 -7.79
N ALA A 81 -9.84 -1.25 -8.94
CA ALA A 81 -8.76 -1.18 -9.92
C ALA A 81 -8.58 0.26 -10.45
N ASP A 82 -9.68 0.90 -10.83
CA ASP A 82 -9.67 2.25 -11.37
C ASP A 82 -9.13 3.25 -10.35
N ARG A 83 -9.52 3.12 -9.08
CA ARG A 83 -9.10 4.01 -7.99
C ARG A 83 -7.62 3.88 -7.62
N ILE A 84 -7.08 2.66 -7.64
CA ILE A 84 -5.67 2.40 -7.26
C ILE A 84 -4.71 2.41 -8.46
N GLY A 85 -5.21 2.65 -9.67
CA GLY A 85 -4.41 2.63 -10.89
C GLY A 85 -3.92 1.23 -11.28
N MET A 86 -4.71 0.19 -11.00
CA MET A 86 -4.43 -1.20 -11.39
C MET A 86 -5.23 -1.56 -12.65
N SER A 87 -4.67 -2.34 -13.57
CA SER A 87 -5.45 -2.82 -14.71
C SER A 87 -6.53 -3.81 -14.25
N ARG A 88 -7.71 -3.78 -14.88
CA ARG A 88 -8.85 -4.67 -14.56
C ARG A 88 -8.44 -6.13 -14.45
N LYS A 89 -7.73 -6.66 -15.47
CA LYS A 89 -7.22 -8.05 -15.49
C LYS A 89 -6.30 -8.37 -14.30
N LYS A 90 -5.45 -7.42 -13.88
CA LYS A 90 -4.57 -7.60 -12.72
C LYS A 90 -5.39 -7.57 -11.43
N ALA A 91 -6.38 -6.69 -11.32
CA ALA A 91 -7.27 -6.58 -10.17
C ALA A 91 -8.13 -7.84 -9.99
N GLU A 92 -8.75 -8.35 -11.06
CA GLU A 92 -9.52 -9.60 -11.03
C GLU A 92 -8.69 -10.75 -10.45
N LYS A 93 -7.45 -10.91 -10.91
CA LYS A 93 -6.54 -11.92 -10.38
C LYS A 93 -6.14 -11.63 -8.93
N TYR A 94 -5.80 -10.38 -8.61
CA TYR A 94 -5.33 -9.97 -7.29
C TYR A 94 -6.39 -10.15 -6.19
N PHE A 95 -7.65 -9.85 -6.52
CA PHE A 95 -8.82 -9.95 -5.64
C PHE A 95 -9.61 -11.26 -5.80
N SER A 96 -9.16 -12.21 -6.63
CA SER A 96 -9.84 -13.50 -6.84
C SER A 96 -10.12 -14.32 -5.58
N LYS A 97 -9.34 -14.11 -4.51
CA LYS A 97 -9.47 -14.79 -3.22
C LYS A 97 -10.22 -13.97 -2.17
N VAL A 98 -10.64 -12.75 -2.51
CA VAL A 98 -11.46 -11.92 -1.62
C VAL A 98 -12.91 -12.42 -1.72
N PRO A 99 -13.59 -12.67 -0.59
CA PRO A 99 -15.00 -13.04 -0.58
C PRO A 99 -15.84 -12.04 -1.37
N LYS A 100 -16.79 -12.54 -2.16
CA LYS A 100 -17.73 -11.72 -2.91
C LYS A 100 -19.12 -11.91 -2.34
N ASN A 101 -19.83 -10.81 -2.21
CA ASN A 101 -21.24 -10.76 -1.89
C ASN A 101 -22.07 -11.32 -3.06
N PRO A 102 -23.34 -11.69 -2.85
CA PRO A 102 -24.19 -12.22 -3.93
C PRO A 102 -24.34 -11.30 -5.14
N ASP A 103 -24.17 -9.99 -4.94
CA ASP A 103 -24.20 -8.95 -5.98
C ASP A 103 -22.85 -8.75 -6.70
N GLY A 104 -21.81 -9.50 -6.31
CA GLY A 104 -20.46 -9.44 -6.87
C GLY A 104 -19.55 -8.37 -6.24
N ASN A 105 -20.05 -7.57 -5.30
CA ASN A 105 -19.21 -6.63 -4.53
C ASN A 105 -18.33 -7.37 -3.52
N MET A 106 -17.28 -6.70 -3.07
CA MET A 106 -16.40 -7.15 -1.99
C MET A 106 -16.45 -6.14 -0.86
N ASP A 107 -16.47 -6.61 0.38
CA ASP A 107 -16.50 -5.73 1.54
C ASP A 107 -15.22 -4.88 1.61
N ARG A 108 -15.39 -3.61 1.97
CA ARG A 108 -14.30 -2.63 2.07
C ARG A 108 -13.17 -3.13 2.96
N GLU A 109 -13.51 -3.74 4.10
CA GLU A 109 -12.49 -4.27 5.02
C GLU A 109 -11.64 -5.34 4.34
N ASP A 110 -12.25 -6.28 3.63
CA ASP A 110 -11.53 -7.36 2.95
C ASP A 110 -10.65 -6.82 1.80
N ILE A 111 -11.12 -5.80 1.08
CA ILE A 111 -10.34 -5.08 0.07
C ILE A 111 -9.09 -4.49 0.71
N ILE A 112 -9.25 -3.70 1.78
CA ILE A 112 -8.15 -3.02 2.46
C ILE A 112 -7.19 -4.05 3.06
N ARG A 113 -7.71 -5.06 3.76
CA ARG A 113 -6.92 -6.16 4.31
C ARG A 113 -6.11 -6.87 3.23
N ARG A 114 -6.70 -7.10 2.04
CA ARG A 114 -5.98 -7.71 0.91
C ARG A 114 -4.83 -6.84 0.41
N LEU A 115 -5.07 -5.53 0.24
CA LEU A 115 -4.06 -4.54 -0.18
C LEU A 115 -2.93 -4.40 0.87
N MET A 116 -3.28 -4.51 2.15
CA MET A 116 -2.37 -4.39 3.30
C MET A 116 -1.66 -5.70 3.68
N GLY A 117 -1.69 -6.72 2.79
CA GLY A 117 -0.96 -7.96 2.99
C GLY A 117 -1.60 -8.91 4.02
N GLY A 118 -2.92 -8.88 4.13
CA GLY A 118 -3.72 -9.79 4.96
C GLY A 118 -4.03 -9.26 6.37
N ARG A 119 -3.59 -8.05 6.73
CA ARG A 119 -3.82 -7.48 8.06
C ARG A 119 -4.12 -5.99 8.02
N LEU A 120 -4.74 -5.50 9.07
CA LEU A 120 -4.95 -4.07 9.30
C LEU A 120 -3.94 -3.55 10.33
N TYR A 121 -3.70 -2.24 10.28
CA TYR A 121 -2.72 -1.52 11.07
C TYR A 121 -3.41 -0.41 11.83
N TRP A 122 -3.12 -0.33 13.12
CA TRP A 122 -3.69 0.65 14.04
C TRP A 122 -2.56 1.39 14.75
N ASN A 123 -2.72 2.70 14.90
CA ASN A 123 -1.89 3.48 15.82
C ASN A 123 -2.39 3.17 17.25
N TYR A 124 -1.49 2.65 18.08
CA TYR A 124 -1.68 2.54 19.53
C TYR A 124 -0.79 3.59 20.17
#